data_AF-A0A2S6SUI3-F1
#
_entry.id   AF-A0A2S6SUI3-F1
#
_cell.length_a   1.000
_cell.length_b   1.000
_cell.length_c   1.000
_cell.angle_alpha   90.00
_cell.angle_beta   90.00
_cell.angle_gamma   90.00
#
_symmetry.space_group_name_H-M   'P 1'
#
loop_
_entity.id
_entity.type
_entity.pdbx_description
1 polymer ?
#
loop_
_entity_poly.entity_id
_entity_poly.type
_entity_poly.pdbx_seq_one_letter_code
_entity_poly.pdbx_strand_id
1 'polypeptide(L)'
;MNENNLISPCISVCKTDPITGFCYGCGRTNEEKAIWKDEKTSNTWKHNNLNELMKRLDGWQLHAFKESYRSKKDNGLSLIKKKLMDSKKS
;
A
#
# COMPACT_ATOMS: atom_id res chain seq x y z
N MET A 1 -13.24 -13.47 -7.91
CA MET A 1 -12.68 -12.32 -7.18
C MET A 1 -12.56 -11.19 -8.19
N ASN A 2 -13.30 -10.10 -8.01
CA ASN A 2 -13.44 -9.08 -9.06
C ASN A 2 -12.11 -8.36 -9.32
N GLU A 3 -11.68 -8.36 -10.58
CA GLU A 3 -10.43 -7.77 -11.11
C GLU A 3 -10.42 -6.22 -11.11
N ASN A 4 -11.42 -5.56 -10.54
CA ASN A 4 -11.84 -4.22 -10.96
C ASN A 4 -11.27 -3.03 -10.18
N ASN A 5 -10.23 -3.16 -9.36
CA ASN A 5 -9.44 -1.96 -9.00
C ASN A 5 -8.06 -2.28 -8.41
N LEU A 6 -7.06 -2.45 -9.28
CA LEU A 6 -5.65 -2.47 -8.87
C LEU A 6 -5.21 -1.04 -8.49
N ILE A 7 -5.43 -0.69 -7.23
CA ILE A 7 -4.99 0.59 -6.67
C ILE A 7 -3.66 0.48 -5.95
N SER A 8 -2.90 1.57 -5.95
CA SER A 8 -1.59 1.67 -5.30
C SER A 8 -1.65 1.24 -3.81
N PRO A 9 -0.77 0.33 -3.35
CA PRO A 9 -0.73 -0.13 -1.96
C PRO A 9 -0.18 0.90 -0.97
N CYS A 10 0.10 2.13 -1.39
CA CYS A 10 0.51 3.19 -0.47
C CYS A 10 -0.61 3.54 0.52
N ILE A 11 -0.34 3.42 1.82
CA ILE A 11 -1.28 3.76 2.90
C ILE A 11 -0.99 5.11 3.58
N SER A 12 -0.22 5.99 2.93
CA SER A 12 0.25 7.28 3.48
C SER A 12 1.25 7.17 4.64
N VAL A 13 1.88 6.01 4.80
CA VAL A 13 3.11 5.82 5.59
C VAL A 13 4.22 5.45 4.62
N CYS A 14 5.26 6.28 4.52
CA CYS A 14 6.37 6.04 3.61
C CYS A 14 7.70 6.29 4.33
N LYS A 15 8.17 5.27 5.03
CA LYS A 15 9.50 5.21 5.62
C LYS A 15 10.10 3.85 5.28
N THR A 16 11.34 3.82 4.81
CA THR A 16 12.03 2.60 4.40
C THR A 16 12.91 2.11 5.54
N ASP A 17 12.87 0.82 5.83
CA ASP A 17 13.80 0.14 6.72
C ASP A 17 15.20 0.08 6.06
N PRO A 18 16.26 0.64 6.68
CA PRO A 18 17.61 0.60 6.11
C PRO A 18 18.23 -0.80 6.08
N ILE A 19 17.71 -1.78 6.84
CA ILE A 19 18.26 -3.15 6.88
C ILE A 19 17.67 -3.97 5.73
N THR A 20 16.34 -4.03 5.62
CA THR A 20 15.66 -4.86 4.60
C THR A 20 15.41 -4.14 3.28
N GLY A 21 15.39 -2.80 3.27
CA GLY A 21 14.99 -2.00 2.12
C GLY A 21 13.48 -1.92 1.91
N PHE A 22 12.66 -2.48 2.80
CA PHE A 22 11.19 -2.47 2.68
C PHE A 22 10.55 -1.25 3.35
N CYS A 23 9.47 -0.76 2.76
CA CYS A 23 8.68 0.31 3.35
C CYS A 23 7.87 -0.19 4.56
N TYR A 24 8.03 0.44 5.72
CA TYR A 24 7.26 0.13 6.93
C TYR A 24 5.73 0.21 6.73
N GLY A 25 5.26 1.03 5.79
CA GLY A 25 3.83 1.16 5.52
C GLY A 25 3.26 0.11 4.57
N CYS A 26 4.03 -0.36 3.58
CA CYS A 26 3.46 -1.14 2.48
C CYS A 26 4.38 -2.25 1.95
N GLY A 27 5.51 -2.52 2.60
CA GLY A 27 6.43 -3.60 2.22
C GLY A 27 7.21 -3.37 0.92
N ARG A 28 6.94 -2.29 0.17
CA ARG A 28 7.57 -2.03 -1.13
C ARG A 28 8.99 -1.51 -0.98
N THR A 29 9.88 -1.96 -1.85
CA THR A 29 11.18 -1.32 -2.10
C THR A 29 11.00 -0.02 -2.88
N ASN A 30 12.08 0.73 -3.12
CA ASN A 30 12.01 1.95 -3.93
C ASN A 30 11.85 1.63 -5.42
N GLU A 31 12.45 0.55 -5.90
CA GLU A 31 12.37 0.06 -7.27
C GLU A 31 10.93 -0.36 -7.58
N GLU A 32 10.29 -1.11 -6.68
CA GLU A 32 8.88 -1.51 -6.83
C GLU A 32 7.94 -0.30 -6.84
N LYS A 33 8.25 0.79 -6.13
CA LYS A 33 7.47 2.04 -6.20
C LYS A 33 7.61 2.70 -7.58
N ALA A 34 8.77 2.61 -8.22
CA ALA A 34 9.00 3.12 -9.58
C ALA A 34 8.28 2.24 -10.60
N ILE A 35 8.46 0.92 -10.54
CA ILE A 35 7.79 -0.05 -11.43
C ILE A 35 6.27 0.10 -11.34
N TRP A 36 5.70 0.27 -10.15
CA TRP A 36 4.25 0.45 -10.00
C TRP A 36 3.71 1.67 -10.77
N LYS A 37 4.48 2.76 -10.86
CA LYS A 37 4.11 4.01 -11.54
C LYS A 37 4.30 3.94 -13.05
N ASP A 38 5.09 2.99 -13.55
CA ASP A 38 5.30 2.80 -14.97
C ASP A 38 4.02 2.29 -15.64
N GLU A 39 3.59 2.99 -16.69
CA GLU A 39 2.40 2.67 -17.48
C GLU A 39 2.55 1.33 -18.22
N LYS A 40 3.79 0.91 -18.51
CA LYS A 40 4.11 -0.36 -19.17
C LYS A 40 4.00 -1.56 -18.21
N THR A 41 3.89 -1.32 -16.90
CA THR A 41 3.82 -2.39 -15.91
C THR A 41 2.48 -3.13 -15.95
N SER A 42 2.56 -4.45 -16.17
CA SER A 42 1.39 -5.31 -16.31
C SER A 42 0.57 -5.45 -15.02
N ASN A 43 -0.73 -5.69 -15.19
CA ASN A 43 -1.62 -5.97 -14.06
C ASN A 43 -1.25 -7.26 -13.32
N THR A 44 -0.74 -8.26 -14.03
CA THR A 44 -0.20 -9.50 -13.44
C THR A 44 0.95 -9.20 -12.48
N TRP A 45 1.90 -8.34 -12.89
CA TRP A 45 2.99 -7.92 -12.00
C TRP A 45 2.46 -7.19 -10.77
N LYS A 46 1.51 -6.26 -10.94
CA LYS A 46 0.91 -5.51 -9.82
C LYS A 46 0.20 -6.43 -8.82
N HIS A 47 -0.50 -7.45 -9.32
CA HIS A 47 -1.17 -8.45 -8.49
C HIS A 47 -0.17 -9.30 -7.71
N ASN A 48 0.86 -9.82 -8.38
CA ASN A 48 1.91 -10.59 -7.74
C ASN A 48 2.68 -9.76 -6.71
N ASN A 49 3.00 -8.51 -7.04
CA ASN A 49 3.65 -7.59 -6.12
C ASN A 49 2.81 -7.44 -4.85
N LEU A 50 1.51 -7.14 -4.95
CA LEU A 50 0.62 -7.04 -3.78
C LEU A 50 0.68 -8.26 -2.86
N ASN A 51 0.68 -9.46 -3.43
CA ASN A 51 0.79 -10.71 -2.66
C ASN A 51 2.14 -10.80 -1.92
N GLU A 52 3.24 -10.43 -2.57
CA GLU A 52 4.56 -10.40 -1.94
C GLU A 52 4.66 -9.35 -0.82
N LEU A 53 4.06 -8.17 -1.01
CA LEU A 53 4.03 -7.14 0.04
C LEU A 53 3.39 -7.66 1.33
N MET A 54 2.29 -8.40 1.21
CA MET A 54 1.59 -8.97 2.37
C MET A 54 2.39 -10.05 3.10
N LYS A 55 3.32 -10.73 2.41
CA LYS A 55 4.23 -11.71 3.04
C LYS A 55 5.40 -11.05 3.78
N ARG A 56 5.78 -9.83 3.40
CA ARG A 56 6.89 -9.08 4.00
C ARG A 56 6.50 -8.33 5.28
N LEU A 57 5.20 -8.13 5.50
CA LEU A 57 4.66 -7.48 6.69
C LEU A 57 4.17 -8.56 7.66
N ASP A 58 4.32 -8.33 8.95
CA ASP A 58 3.87 -9.27 9.99
C ASP A 58 3.16 -8.58 11.16
N GLY A 59 2.43 -9.35 11.95
CA GLY A 59 1.74 -8.90 13.16
C GLY A 59 0.87 -7.67 12.95
N TRP A 60 1.04 -6.68 13.82
CA TRP A 60 0.26 -5.43 13.79
C TRP A 60 0.47 -4.62 12.50
N GLN A 61 1.65 -4.73 11.87
CA GLN A 61 1.99 -4.02 10.65
C GLN A 61 1.17 -4.56 9.47
N LEU A 62 1.08 -5.88 9.34
CA LEU A 62 0.25 -6.53 8.33
C LEU A 62 -1.24 -6.21 8.53
N HIS A 63 -1.71 -6.25 9.78
CA HIS A 63 -3.09 -5.90 10.11
C HIS A 63 -3.41 -4.44 9.74
N ALA A 64 -2.57 -3.49 10.17
CA ALA A 64 -2.74 -2.07 9.86
C ALA A 64 -2.70 -1.79 8.35
N PHE A 65 -1.83 -2.48 7.60
CA PHE A 65 -1.79 -2.41 6.14
C PHE A 65 -3.09 -2.91 5.51
N LYS A 66 -3.57 -4.10 5.90
CA LYS A 66 -4.82 -4.70 5.38
C LYS A 66 -6.01 -3.77 5.58
N GLU A 67 -6.22 -3.27 6.80
CA GLU A 67 -7.32 -2.35 7.11
C GLU A 67 -7.19 -1.02 6.36
N SER A 68 -5.99 -0.45 6.30
CA SER A 68 -5.74 0.80 5.58
C SER A 68 -5.93 0.65 4.06
N TYR A 69 -5.51 -0.48 3.50
CA TYR A 69 -5.65 -0.77 2.08
C TYR A 69 -7.11 -1.06 1.72
N ARG A 70 -7.84 -1.79 2.57
CA ARG A 70 -9.29 -2.00 2.46
C ARG A 70 -10.04 -0.66 2.48
N SER A 71 -9.78 0.19 3.48
CA SER A 71 -10.37 1.53 3.54
C SER A 71 -10.12 2.34 2.25
N LYS A 72 -8.92 2.20 1.67
CA LYS A 72 -8.56 2.89 0.42
C LYS A 72 -9.29 2.31 -0.80
N LYS A 73 -9.51 1.00 -0.85
CA LYS A 73 -10.32 0.36 -1.89
C LYS A 73 -11.78 0.78 -1.81
N ASP A 74 -12.31 0.82 -0.60
CA ASP A 74 -13.74 1.06 -0.36
C ASP A 74 -14.08 2.56 -0.45
N ASN A 75 -13.20 3.44 0.02
CA ASN A 75 -13.48 4.88 0.18
C ASN A 75 -12.50 5.82 -0.55
N GLY A 76 -11.53 5.28 -1.31
CA GLY A 76 -10.47 6.06 -1.95
C GLY A 76 -9.35 6.58 -1.03
N LEU A 77 -9.51 6.46 0.30
CA LEU A 77 -8.57 6.98 1.31
C LEU A 77 -8.09 5.91 2.27
N SER A 78 -6.78 5.89 2.57
CA SER A 78 -6.25 5.10 3.68
C SER A 78 -6.72 5.68 5.02
N LEU A 79 -6.72 4.86 6.08
CA LEU A 79 -7.16 5.27 7.42
C LEU A 79 -6.43 6.52 7.92
N ILE A 80 -5.11 6.60 7.72
CA ILE A 80 -4.31 7.77 8.12
C ILE A 80 -4.70 9.00 7.30
N LYS A 81 -4.86 8.85 5.98
CA LYS A 81 -5.26 9.98 5.13
C LYS A 81 -6.66 10.48 5.50
N LYS A 82 -7.59 9.57 5.79
CA LYS A 82 -8.94 9.88 6.27
C LYS A 82 -8.90 10.69 7.57
N LYS A 83 -8.18 10.19 8.59
CA LYS A 83 -8.01 10.91 9.87
C LYS A 83 -7.42 12.31 9.70
N LEU A 84 -6.42 12.47 8.83
CA LEU A 84 -5.81 13.78 8.52
C LEU A 84 -6.76 14.74 7.78
N MET A 85 -7.74 14.23 7.03
CA MET A 85 -8.75 15.07 6.38
C MET A 85 -9.83 15.48 7.36
N ASP A 86 -10.27 14.57 8.23
CA ASP A 86 -11.30 14.85 9.23
C ASP A 86 -10.81 15.88 10.26
N SER A 87 -9.54 15.79 10.68
CA SER A 87 -8.95 16.75 11.62
C SER A 87 -8.78 18.17 11.06
N LYS A 88 -8.84 18.35 9.72
CA LYS A 88 -8.75 19.67 9.07
C LYS A 88 -10.11 20.36 8.89
N LYS A 89 -11.21 19.65 9.17
CA LYS A 89 -12.58 20.19 9.09
C LYS A 89 -13.07 20.75 10.44
N SER A 90 -12.29 20.56 11.51
CA SER A 90 -12.51 21.16 12.83
C SER A 90 -11.80 22.49 12.96
#